data_AF-A0A8J3VWS5-F1
#
_entry.id   AF-A0A8J3VWS5-F1
#
_cell.length_a   1.000
_cell.length_b   1.000
_cell.length_c   1.000
_cell.angle_alpha   90.00
_cell.angle_beta   90.00
_cell.angle_gamma   90.00
#
_symmetry.space_group_name_H-M   'P 1'
#
loop_
_entity.id
_entity.type
_entity.pdbx_description
1 polymer ?
#
loop_
_entity_poly.entity_id
_entity_poly.type
_entity_poly.pdbx_seq_one_letter_code
_entity_poly.pdbx_strand_id
1 'polypeptide(L)'
;MNGASKTPRFDDVDRRIVAALQADPRASWSQLGGVTGVSETTVLRRVQRLRDSGSLVIVAAPDALRCGFGQPVLLHFRTVPGEGSRLAHYLAERDDVRYVSLLTGRSDVMCELITPDHGYLSRVLMHDLPDTKWVTGTRTEIVLKRFKTRDQWSHTLLDGAAAPLAPDDGAITAAVPEKGGQLDAMDIKLLAALGPDGRRSYADLSHELGLSETAVARRVNALTAAHRLYFVAMVDPAALGFEFEVMLHIRVELARLESIALALAAMTEVRYVSATTGDSDLAVDAIFRDANDLYEFMTHTLARIPGVREVELDVVLESIKREYRYPLFSAGAPTSAHPLALAAAARMRDAEAPHVDVTPSRTKKKSKTTTGH
;
A
#
# COMPACT_ATOMS: atom_id res chain seq x y z
N MET A 1 13.27 37.90 1.58
CA MET A 1 13.84 37.83 2.95
C MET A 1 12.76 37.39 3.93
N ASN A 2 12.74 36.12 4.28
CA ASN A 2 12.62 35.69 5.66
C ASN A 2 13.11 34.24 5.71
N GLY A 3 14.36 34.10 6.17
CA GLY A 3 14.98 32.81 6.37
C GLY A 3 14.28 32.10 7.52
N ALA A 4 13.74 30.92 7.22
CA ALA A 4 13.57 29.88 8.19
C ALA A 4 14.27 28.65 7.63
N SER A 5 15.59 28.63 7.79
CA SER A 5 16.33 27.36 7.86
C SER A 5 15.71 26.59 9.03
N LYS A 6 14.71 25.75 8.77
CA LYS A 6 14.08 24.91 9.78
C LYS A 6 15.09 23.83 10.18
N THR A 7 15.54 23.91 11.42
CA THR A 7 16.33 22.92 12.13
C THR A 7 15.85 21.50 11.82
N PRO A 8 16.73 20.51 11.56
CA PRO A 8 16.29 19.13 11.38
C PRO A 8 15.50 18.68 12.61
N ARG A 9 14.27 18.19 12.38
CA ARG A 9 13.32 17.84 13.45
C ARG A 9 13.80 16.62 14.25
N PHE A 10 14.68 15.80 13.68
CA PHE A 10 15.27 14.61 14.31
C PHE A 10 16.74 14.86 14.65
N ASP A 11 17.12 14.58 15.89
CA ASP A 11 18.53 14.52 16.29
C ASP A 11 19.17 13.17 15.90
N ASP A 12 20.48 13.03 16.10
CA ASP A 12 21.22 11.80 15.73
C ASP A 12 20.77 10.56 16.52
N VAL A 13 20.19 10.74 17.71
CA VAL A 13 19.60 9.63 18.47
C VAL A 13 18.27 9.22 17.84
N ASP A 14 17.43 10.19 17.48
CA ASP A 14 16.15 9.94 16.81
C ASP A 14 16.36 9.22 15.47
N ARG A 15 17.36 9.65 14.69
CA ARG A 15 17.76 8.97 13.44
C ARG A 15 18.15 7.52 13.67
N ARG A 16 18.97 7.22 14.69
CA ARG A 16 19.37 5.83 15.00
C ARG A 16 18.21 4.99 15.53
N ILE A 17 17.31 5.56 16.33
CA ILE A 17 16.09 4.88 16.80
C ILE A 17 15.21 4.51 15.60
N VAL A 18 14.99 5.47 14.70
CA VAL A 18 14.20 5.25 13.48
C VAL A 18 14.84 4.19 12.60
N ALA A 19 16.15 4.24 12.39
CA ALA A 19 16.88 3.24 11.62
C ALA A 19 16.66 1.82 12.17
N ALA A 20 16.81 1.67 13.49
CA ALA A 20 16.65 0.39 14.16
C ALA A 20 15.18 -0.10 14.13
N LEU A 21 14.21 0.80 14.27
CA LEU A 21 12.79 0.48 14.14
C LEU A 21 12.37 0.21 12.70
N GLN A 22 13.06 0.77 11.71
CA GLN A 22 12.84 0.39 10.33
C GLN A 22 13.30 -1.03 10.11
N ALA A 23 14.50 -1.35 10.57
CA ALA A 23 15.08 -2.67 10.47
C ALA A 23 14.24 -3.75 11.19
N ASP A 24 13.85 -3.50 12.44
CA ASP A 24 12.91 -4.32 13.20
C ASP A 24 11.86 -3.44 13.91
N PRO A 25 10.68 -3.26 13.30
CA PRO A 25 9.61 -2.43 13.87
C PRO A 25 9.03 -2.97 15.17
N ARG A 26 9.30 -4.23 15.54
CA ARG A 26 8.87 -4.87 16.77
C ARG A 26 10.00 -5.10 17.78
N ALA A 27 11.21 -4.62 17.50
CA ALA A 27 12.35 -4.70 18.42
C ALA A 27 11.97 -4.21 19.83
N SER A 28 12.44 -4.92 20.85
CA SER A 28 12.23 -4.51 22.24
C SER A 28 12.95 -3.19 22.53
N TRP A 29 12.44 -2.43 23.50
CA TRP A 29 13.04 -1.16 23.89
C TRP A 29 14.47 -1.33 24.43
N SER A 30 14.78 -2.48 25.05
CA SER A 30 16.12 -2.86 25.48
C SER A 30 17.07 -3.08 24.29
N GLN A 31 16.65 -3.83 23.25
CA GLN A 31 17.44 -4.00 22.02
C GLN A 31 17.72 -2.65 21.35
N LEU A 32 16.70 -1.80 21.23
CA LEU A 32 16.85 -0.46 20.67
C LEU A 32 17.81 0.41 21.51
N GLY A 33 17.76 0.32 22.84
CA GLY A 33 18.69 1.01 23.73
C GLY A 33 20.14 0.57 23.51
N GLY A 34 20.37 -0.74 23.37
CA GLY A 34 21.69 -1.29 23.06
C GLY A 34 22.25 -0.80 21.73
N VAL A 35 21.44 -0.79 20.68
CA VAL A 35 21.84 -0.34 19.33
C VAL A 35 22.08 1.18 19.26
N THR A 36 21.28 1.96 20.00
CA THR A 36 21.33 3.43 19.96
C THR A 36 22.23 4.04 21.03
N GLY A 37 22.76 3.24 21.95
CA GLY A 37 23.63 3.70 23.03
C GLY A 37 22.95 4.63 24.03
N VAL A 38 21.61 4.57 24.15
CA VAL A 38 20.84 5.32 25.16
C VAL A 38 19.98 4.38 26.00
N SER A 39 19.52 4.84 27.17
CA SER A 39 18.71 3.99 28.06
C SER A 39 17.36 3.64 27.44
N GLU A 40 16.79 2.51 27.87
CA GLU A 40 15.45 2.05 27.46
C GLU A 40 14.37 3.13 27.67
N THR A 41 14.39 3.80 28.83
CA THR A 41 13.48 4.89 29.15
C THR A 41 13.64 6.08 28.19
N THR A 42 14.86 6.34 27.72
CA THR A 42 15.13 7.39 26.73
C THR A 42 14.59 7.00 25.36
N VAL A 43 14.76 5.75 24.94
CA VAL A 43 14.18 5.22 23.71
C VAL A 43 12.66 5.36 23.75
N LEU A 44 12.01 4.83 24.80
CA LEU A 44 10.56 4.86 24.95
C LEU A 44 10.01 6.28 24.86
N ARG A 45 10.59 7.22 25.63
CA ARG A 45 10.18 8.63 25.62
C ARG A 45 10.31 9.26 24.23
N ARG A 46 11.39 8.97 23.50
CA ARG A 46 11.65 9.51 22.17
C ARG A 46 10.70 8.92 21.12
N VAL A 47 10.52 7.60 21.12
CA VAL A 47 9.59 6.90 20.22
C VAL A 47 8.17 7.40 20.44
N GLN A 48 7.72 7.51 21.69
CA GLN A 48 6.40 8.04 22.02
C GLN A 48 6.22 9.46 21.44
N ARG A 49 7.18 10.35 21.69
CA ARG A 49 7.15 11.71 21.12
C ARG A 49 7.08 11.72 19.59
N LEU A 50 7.83 10.85 18.91
CA LEU A 50 7.82 10.76 17.44
C LEU A 50 6.49 10.21 16.90
N ARG A 51 5.86 9.28 17.64
CA ARG A 51 4.53 8.76 17.31
C ARG A 51 3.43 9.79 17.56
N ASP A 52 3.46 10.47 18.69
CA ASP A 52 2.50 11.51 19.06
C ASP A 52 2.55 12.69 18.08
N SER A 53 3.72 12.99 17.51
CA SER A 53 3.87 14.03 16.48
C SER A 53 3.50 13.57 15.07
N GLY A 54 3.13 12.30 14.87
CA GLY A 54 2.87 11.69 13.57
C GLY A 54 4.09 11.50 12.68
N SER A 55 5.30 11.77 13.19
CA SER A 55 6.54 11.71 12.42
C SER A 55 7.11 10.29 12.31
N LEU A 56 6.63 9.37 13.15
CA LEU A 56 6.90 7.95 13.12
C LEU A 56 5.60 7.19 13.30
N VAL A 57 5.27 6.29 12.38
CA VAL A 57 4.11 5.39 12.51
C VAL A 57 4.60 3.97 12.34
N ILE A 58 4.16 3.08 13.21
CA ILE A 58 4.46 1.65 13.11
C ILE A 58 3.16 0.91 12.90
N VAL A 59 3.04 0.28 11.74
CA VAL A 59 1.81 -0.41 11.31
C VAL A 59 2.11 -1.88 11.06
N ALA A 60 1.05 -2.67 11.09
CA ALA A 60 1.09 -4.00 10.49
C ALA A 60 0.45 -3.90 9.09
N ALA A 61 1.28 -4.05 8.06
CA ALA A 61 0.89 -3.90 6.68
C ALA A 61 0.72 -5.29 6.04
N PRO A 62 -0.52 -5.76 5.82
CA PRO A 62 -0.72 -6.99 5.08
C PRO A 62 -0.50 -6.78 3.58
N ASP A 63 -0.02 -7.84 2.94
CA ASP A 63 0.13 -7.86 1.48
C ASP A 63 -1.23 -8.05 0.82
N ALA A 64 -1.66 -7.04 0.04
CA ALA A 64 -2.95 -7.03 -0.62
C ALA A 64 -3.19 -8.25 -1.52
N LEU A 65 -2.17 -8.68 -2.26
CA LEU A 65 -2.27 -9.76 -3.23
C LEU A 65 -2.24 -11.12 -2.54
N ARG A 66 -1.28 -11.34 -1.63
CA ARG A 66 -1.13 -12.61 -0.90
C ARG A 66 -2.25 -12.85 0.11
N CYS A 67 -2.89 -11.79 0.60
CA CYS A 67 -4.10 -11.89 1.41
C CYS A 67 -5.40 -12.01 0.58
N GLY A 68 -5.32 -11.85 -0.75
CA GLY A 68 -6.48 -11.91 -1.64
C GLY A 68 -7.42 -10.70 -1.55
N PHE A 69 -6.95 -9.55 -1.05
CA PHE A 69 -7.73 -8.32 -0.96
C PHE A 69 -7.93 -7.64 -2.31
N GLY A 70 -6.97 -7.77 -3.23
CA GLY A 70 -7.09 -7.26 -4.58
C GLY A 70 -5.81 -6.73 -5.19
N GLN A 71 -5.90 -6.38 -6.47
CA GLN A 71 -4.85 -5.76 -7.25
C GLN A 71 -4.74 -4.27 -6.92
N PRO A 72 -3.55 -3.73 -6.68
CA PRO A 72 -3.32 -2.30 -6.60
C PRO A 72 -3.41 -1.66 -7.99
N VAL A 73 -4.10 -0.53 -8.06
CA VAL A 73 -4.30 0.27 -9.27
C VAL A 73 -4.04 1.73 -8.93
N LEU A 74 -3.13 2.37 -9.66
CA LEU A 74 -2.87 3.79 -9.58
C LEU A 74 -3.89 4.52 -10.46
N LEU A 75 -4.67 5.41 -9.86
CA LEU A 75 -5.61 6.27 -10.56
C LEU A 75 -5.08 7.69 -10.56
N HIS A 76 -5.09 8.29 -11.73
CA HIS A 76 -4.64 9.64 -11.99
C HIS A 76 -5.82 10.45 -12.48
N PHE A 77 -6.12 11.55 -11.81
CA PHE A 77 -7.26 12.39 -12.12
C PHE A 77 -6.81 13.76 -12.58
N ARG A 78 -7.44 14.20 -13.67
CA ARG A 78 -7.54 15.61 -14.01
C ARG A 78 -8.84 16.17 -13.53
N THR A 79 -8.76 17.38 -12.99
CA THR A 79 -9.86 18.01 -12.29
C THR A 79 -10.22 19.35 -12.89
N VAL A 80 -11.41 19.83 -12.59
CA VAL A 80 -11.78 21.23 -12.80
C VAL A 80 -10.93 22.07 -11.85
N PRO A 81 -10.37 23.21 -12.30
CA PRO A 81 -9.54 24.06 -11.45
C PRO A 81 -10.20 24.38 -10.11
N GLY A 82 -9.48 24.14 -9.02
CA GLY A 82 -9.95 24.35 -7.65
C GLY A 82 -10.61 23.14 -6.99
N GLU A 83 -10.98 22.09 -7.73
CA GLU A 83 -11.68 20.92 -7.17
C GLU A 83 -10.73 19.78 -6.75
N GLY A 84 -9.44 19.83 -7.11
CA GLY A 84 -8.47 18.79 -6.80
C GLY A 84 -8.40 18.42 -5.32
N SER A 85 -8.34 19.42 -4.42
CA SER A 85 -8.31 19.17 -2.97
C SER A 85 -9.58 18.47 -2.48
N ARG A 86 -10.74 18.82 -3.02
CA ARG A 86 -12.02 18.21 -2.65
C ARG A 86 -12.09 16.75 -3.07
N LEU A 87 -11.66 16.45 -4.29
CA LEU A 87 -11.55 15.08 -4.77
C LEU A 87 -10.56 14.26 -3.93
N ALA A 88 -9.40 14.83 -3.61
CA ALA A 88 -8.38 14.15 -2.81
C ALA A 88 -8.90 13.78 -1.41
N HIS A 89 -9.60 14.68 -0.72
CA HIS A 89 -10.21 14.38 0.58
C HIS A 89 -11.32 13.34 0.47
N TYR A 90 -12.18 13.43 -0.54
CA TYR A 90 -13.20 12.42 -0.80
C TYR A 90 -12.60 11.02 -1.01
N LEU A 91 -11.53 10.92 -1.81
CA LEU A 91 -10.82 9.65 -2.04
C LEU A 91 -10.15 9.13 -0.77
N ALA A 92 -9.63 10.03 0.09
CA ALA A 92 -8.98 9.65 1.33
C ALA A 92 -9.93 9.00 2.35
N GLU A 93 -11.22 9.38 2.34
CA GLU A 93 -12.24 8.78 3.20
C GLU A 93 -12.63 7.35 2.80
N ARG A 94 -12.25 6.91 1.60
CA ARG A 94 -12.61 5.57 1.14
C ARG A 94 -11.68 4.51 1.73
N ASP A 95 -12.28 3.43 2.24
CA ASP A 95 -11.53 2.30 2.80
C ASP A 95 -10.75 1.52 1.74
N ASP A 96 -11.15 1.55 0.47
CA ASP A 96 -10.48 0.87 -0.66
C ASP A 96 -9.27 1.62 -1.23
N VAL A 97 -9.05 2.86 -0.79
CA VAL A 97 -7.94 3.73 -1.20
C VAL A 97 -6.87 3.77 -0.12
N ARG A 98 -5.61 3.48 -0.48
CA ARG A 98 -4.48 3.42 0.46
C ARG A 98 -3.58 4.66 0.45
N TYR A 99 -3.49 5.30 -0.71
CA TYR A 99 -2.64 6.47 -0.91
C TYR A 99 -3.41 7.51 -1.68
N VAL A 100 -3.30 8.78 -1.28
CA VAL A 100 -3.83 9.93 -2.03
C VAL A 100 -2.85 11.09 -1.94
N SER A 101 -2.55 11.70 -3.08
CA SER A 101 -1.72 12.90 -3.16
C SER A 101 -2.27 13.92 -4.15
N LEU A 102 -2.05 15.19 -3.82
CA LEU A 102 -2.16 16.31 -4.75
C LEU A 102 -0.84 16.47 -5.49
N LEU A 103 -0.93 16.68 -6.80
CA LEU A 103 0.21 16.71 -7.70
C LEU A 103 0.26 18.03 -8.48
N THR A 104 1.46 18.40 -8.90
CA THR A 104 1.67 19.30 -10.04
C THR A 104 1.79 18.44 -11.30
N GLY A 105 1.36 18.98 -12.44
CA GLY A 105 1.70 18.41 -13.75
C GLY A 105 0.51 17.84 -14.51
N ARG A 106 0.65 16.59 -14.97
CA ARG A 106 -0.32 15.97 -15.88
C ARG A 106 -1.57 15.45 -15.19
N SER A 107 -1.48 15.26 -13.88
CA SER A 107 -2.60 14.89 -12.99
C SER A 107 -2.66 15.91 -11.85
N ASP A 108 -3.87 16.22 -11.38
CA ASP A 108 -4.04 17.09 -10.21
C ASP A 108 -4.13 16.25 -8.92
N VAL A 109 -4.67 15.03 -9.03
CA VAL A 109 -4.80 14.08 -7.92
C VAL A 109 -4.35 12.70 -8.39
N MET A 110 -3.62 12.00 -7.54
CA MET A 110 -3.31 10.58 -7.73
C MET A 110 -3.76 9.80 -6.50
N CYS A 111 -4.28 8.59 -6.71
CA CYS A 111 -4.52 7.65 -5.63
C CYS A 111 -4.11 6.22 -5.98
N GLU A 112 -3.86 5.41 -4.95
CA GLU A 112 -3.73 3.95 -5.10
C GLU A 112 -4.99 3.28 -4.54
N LEU A 113 -5.76 2.66 -5.44
CA LEU A 113 -6.96 1.89 -5.17
C LEU A 113 -6.62 0.39 -5.11
N ILE A 114 -7.21 -0.35 -4.17
CA ILE A 114 -7.12 -1.82 -4.16
C ILE A 114 -8.42 -2.40 -4.73
N THR A 115 -8.29 -3.16 -5.82
CA THR A 115 -9.42 -3.68 -6.58
C THR A 115 -9.45 -5.20 -6.50
N PRO A 116 -10.48 -5.84 -5.91
CA PRO A 116 -10.54 -7.30 -5.85
C PRO A 116 -10.75 -7.94 -7.22
N ASP A 117 -11.40 -7.23 -8.14
CA ASP A 117 -11.54 -7.63 -9.54
C ASP A 117 -11.74 -6.41 -10.47
N HIS A 118 -11.78 -6.67 -11.78
CA HIS A 118 -12.02 -5.65 -12.80
C HIS A 118 -13.44 -5.07 -12.76
N GLY A 119 -14.43 -5.84 -12.31
CA GLY A 119 -15.82 -5.36 -12.20
C GLY A 119 -15.95 -4.29 -11.12
N TYR A 120 -15.21 -4.44 -10.02
CA TYR A 120 -15.08 -3.41 -9.00
C TYR A 120 -14.45 -2.15 -9.55
N LEU A 121 -13.29 -2.27 -10.21
CA LEU A 121 -12.60 -1.13 -10.80
C LEU A 121 -13.52 -0.39 -11.77
N SER A 122 -14.22 -1.11 -12.64
CA SER A 122 -15.20 -0.53 -13.56
C SER A 122 -16.31 0.21 -12.81
N ARG A 123 -16.84 -0.35 -11.72
CA ARG A 123 -17.87 0.33 -10.93
C ARG A 123 -17.35 1.58 -10.26
N VAL A 124 -16.15 1.54 -9.69
CA VAL A 124 -15.54 2.72 -9.08
C VAL A 124 -15.40 3.83 -10.12
N LEU A 125 -14.82 3.51 -11.28
CA LEU A 125 -14.58 4.48 -12.34
C LEU A 125 -15.86 5.04 -12.97
N MET A 126 -16.93 4.24 -13.08
CA MET A 126 -18.14 4.60 -13.84
C MET A 126 -19.31 5.04 -12.97
N HIS A 127 -19.32 4.70 -11.68
CA HIS A 127 -20.50 4.87 -10.81
C HIS A 127 -20.17 5.41 -9.42
N ASP A 128 -19.09 4.92 -8.77
CA ASP A 128 -18.82 5.30 -7.38
C ASP A 128 -17.98 6.57 -7.26
N LEU A 129 -17.18 6.90 -8.29
CA LEU A 129 -16.66 8.25 -8.42
C LEU A 129 -17.90 9.15 -8.56
N PRO A 130 -18.12 10.08 -7.61
CA PRO A 130 -19.36 10.83 -7.56
C PRO A 130 -19.55 11.55 -8.90
N ASP A 131 -20.81 11.79 -9.30
CA ASP A 131 -21.24 12.44 -10.55
C ASP A 131 -20.81 13.92 -10.58
N THR A 132 -19.51 14.06 -10.44
CA THR A 132 -18.83 15.24 -10.01
C THR A 132 -18.32 15.82 -11.28
N LYS A 133 -18.90 16.97 -11.58
CA LYS A 133 -18.30 17.95 -12.47
C LYS A 133 -16.89 18.40 -12.01
N TRP A 134 -16.23 17.67 -11.09
CA TRP A 134 -14.88 17.89 -10.59
C TRP A 134 -13.86 17.15 -11.43
N VAL A 135 -14.17 15.99 -12.02
CA VAL A 135 -13.21 15.20 -12.81
C VAL A 135 -13.40 15.48 -14.30
N THR A 136 -12.32 15.84 -14.98
CA THR A 136 -12.29 16.08 -16.43
C THR A 136 -11.61 14.96 -17.21
N GLY A 137 -10.83 14.11 -16.53
CA GLY A 137 -10.22 12.92 -17.12
C GLY A 137 -9.64 12.00 -16.06
N THR A 138 -9.58 10.71 -16.41
CA THR A 138 -9.01 9.67 -15.54
C THR A 138 -8.07 8.80 -16.36
N ARG A 139 -6.89 8.53 -15.80
CA ARG A 139 -5.94 7.53 -16.29
C ARG A 139 -5.74 6.46 -15.22
N THR A 140 -5.60 5.23 -15.69
CA THR A 140 -5.57 4.04 -14.84
C THR A 140 -4.30 3.26 -15.14
N GLU A 141 -3.55 2.92 -14.09
CA GLU A 141 -2.37 2.07 -14.20
C GLU A 141 -2.44 0.90 -13.22
N ILE A 142 -2.52 -0.33 -13.73
CA ILE A 142 -2.58 -1.53 -12.87
C ILE A 142 -1.15 -1.91 -12.49
N VAL A 143 -0.86 -2.01 -11.19
CA VAL A 143 0.45 -2.43 -10.70
C VAL A 143 0.63 -3.91 -11.00
N LEU A 144 1.61 -4.28 -11.82
CA LEU A 144 1.90 -5.68 -12.19
C LEU A 144 2.90 -6.34 -11.23
N LYS A 145 3.96 -5.62 -10.86
CA LYS A 145 5.01 -6.09 -9.97
C LYS A 145 5.60 -4.91 -9.21
N ARG A 146 5.88 -5.08 -7.91
CA ARG A 146 6.64 -4.10 -7.12
C ARG A 146 8.08 -4.54 -7.00
N PHE A 147 8.99 -3.59 -7.04
CA PHE A 147 10.44 -3.78 -6.85
C PHE A 147 10.93 -3.10 -5.58
N LYS A 148 10.24 -2.06 -5.11
CA LYS A 148 10.47 -1.39 -3.82
C LYS A 148 9.17 -0.83 -3.26
N THR A 149 8.96 -0.92 -1.95
CA THR A 149 7.81 -0.30 -1.27
C THR A 149 8.23 0.88 -0.38
N ARG A 150 7.29 1.81 -0.15
CA ARG A 150 7.53 3.09 0.54
C ARG A 150 7.97 2.94 2.00
N ASP A 151 7.89 1.76 2.57
CA ASP A 151 8.35 1.42 3.91
C ASP A 151 9.84 1.03 3.96
N GLN A 152 10.39 0.52 2.85
CA GLN A 152 11.75 0.00 2.78
C GLN A 152 12.82 1.08 2.54
N TRP A 153 12.41 2.30 2.16
CA TRP A 153 13.32 3.29 1.58
C TRP A 153 14.38 3.83 2.57
N SER A 154 13.95 4.23 3.75
CA SER A 154 14.78 4.98 4.70
C SER A 154 15.79 4.11 5.45
N HIS A 155 15.71 2.78 5.31
CA HIS A 155 16.75 1.87 5.76
C HIS A 155 18.12 2.23 5.14
N THR A 156 18.11 2.57 3.84
CA THR A 156 19.32 2.93 3.08
C THR A 156 19.89 4.31 3.42
N LEU A 157 19.11 5.16 4.09
CA LEU A 157 19.56 6.51 4.49
C LEU A 157 20.28 6.55 5.83
N LEU A 158 20.05 5.54 6.67
CA LEU A 158 20.44 5.56 8.07
C LEU A 158 21.58 4.57 8.35
N ASP A 159 22.35 4.25 7.30
CA ASP A 159 23.45 3.29 7.29
C ASP A 159 24.45 3.53 8.43
N GLY A 160 24.61 2.50 9.26
CA GLY A 160 25.66 2.40 10.28
C GLY A 160 25.21 1.77 11.61
N ALA A 161 24.00 2.08 12.09
CA ALA A 161 23.57 1.62 13.43
C ALA A 161 22.74 0.33 13.41
N ALA A 162 21.98 0.06 12.34
CA ALA A 162 20.94 -0.98 12.33
C ALA A 162 21.30 -2.26 11.54
N ALA A 163 22.55 -2.40 11.06
CA ALA A 163 23.02 -3.60 10.34
C ALA A 163 22.72 -4.94 11.05
N PRO A 164 22.76 -5.05 12.41
CA PRO A 164 22.42 -6.30 13.10
C PRO A 164 20.93 -6.69 13.06
N LEU A 165 20.05 -5.75 12.69
CA LEU A 165 18.59 -5.93 12.65
C LEU A 165 18.05 -5.90 11.21
N ALA A 166 18.92 -5.83 10.20
CA ALA A 166 18.51 -5.67 8.81
C ALA A 166 17.52 -6.78 8.40
N PRO A 167 16.36 -6.41 7.82
CA PRO A 167 15.37 -7.39 7.40
C PRO A 167 15.91 -8.27 6.27
N ASP A 168 15.35 -9.47 6.15
CA ASP A 168 15.52 -10.30 4.98
C ASP A 168 14.71 -9.67 3.82
N ASP A 169 15.35 -8.79 3.06
CA ASP A 169 14.76 -8.06 1.92
C ASP A 169 14.25 -8.99 0.79
N GLY A 170 14.42 -10.31 0.93
CA GLY A 170 14.03 -11.35 -0.02
C GLY A 170 12.52 -11.47 -0.32
N ALA A 171 11.65 -10.73 0.38
CA ALA A 171 10.20 -10.94 0.30
C ALA A 171 9.50 -10.29 -0.92
N ILE A 172 10.15 -9.36 -1.64
CA ILE A 172 9.59 -8.71 -2.84
C ILE A 172 10.31 -9.13 -4.13
N THR A 173 11.52 -9.69 -4.04
CA THR A 173 12.37 -9.96 -5.20
C THR A 173 12.09 -11.28 -5.93
N ALA A 174 11.33 -12.21 -5.34
CA ALA A 174 11.15 -13.54 -5.94
C ALA A 174 9.67 -13.88 -6.22
N ALA A 175 9.34 -13.96 -7.51
CA ALA A 175 8.13 -14.51 -8.12
C ALA A 175 6.81 -13.70 -8.01
N VAL A 176 5.99 -13.85 -9.04
CA VAL A 176 4.55 -13.51 -9.00
C VAL A 176 3.98 -14.21 -7.77
N PRO A 177 3.36 -13.49 -6.81
CA PRO A 177 2.88 -14.13 -5.60
C PRO A 177 1.88 -15.23 -5.99
N GLU A 178 2.18 -16.48 -5.63
CA GLU A 178 1.16 -17.53 -5.63
C GLU A 178 0.01 -17.00 -4.77
N LYS A 179 -1.24 -17.10 -5.27
CA LYS A 179 -2.43 -16.73 -4.49
C LYS A 179 -2.34 -17.44 -3.14
N GLY A 180 -2.02 -16.70 -2.08
CA GLY A 180 -2.05 -17.24 -0.74
C GLY A 180 -3.46 -17.75 -0.45
N GLY A 181 -3.56 -18.96 0.12
CA GLY A 181 -4.83 -19.48 0.63
C GLY A 181 -5.62 -18.46 1.45
N GLN A 182 -6.95 -18.50 1.35
CA GLN A 182 -7.84 -17.47 1.88
C GLN A 182 -7.64 -17.24 3.39
N LEU A 183 -7.59 -15.97 3.81
CA LEU A 183 -7.59 -15.61 5.23
C LEU A 183 -8.91 -16.04 5.88
N ASP A 184 -8.85 -16.58 7.08
CA ASP A 184 -10.08 -16.87 7.83
C ASP A 184 -10.66 -15.57 8.44
N ALA A 185 -11.90 -15.63 8.93
CA ALA A 185 -12.57 -14.47 9.50
C ALA A 185 -11.84 -13.91 10.74
N MET A 186 -11.10 -14.73 11.47
CA MET A 186 -10.34 -14.31 12.64
C MET A 186 -9.03 -13.63 12.23
N ASP A 187 -8.36 -14.10 11.18
CA ASP A 187 -7.20 -13.43 10.59
C ASP A 187 -7.57 -12.03 10.10
N ILE A 188 -8.74 -11.88 9.46
CA ILE A 188 -9.25 -10.57 9.05
C ILE A 188 -9.46 -9.64 10.25
N LYS A 189 -10.09 -10.12 11.33
CA LYS A 189 -10.26 -9.33 12.57
C LYS A 189 -8.92 -8.98 13.22
N LEU A 190 -7.98 -9.92 13.23
CA LEU A 190 -6.63 -9.70 13.75
C LEU A 190 -5.92 -8.60 12.96
N LEU A 191 -5.96 -8.63 11.63
CA LEU A 191 -5.38 -7.59 10.78
C LEU A 191 -6.05 -6.23 11.01
N ALA A 192 -7.37 -6.19 11.25
CA ALA A 192 -8.10 -4.97 11.61
C ALA A 192 -7.61 -4.35 12.93
N ALA A 193 -7.47 -5.19 13.94
CA ALA A 193 -7.05 -4.77 15.27
C ALA A 193 -5.56 -4.34 15.29
N LEU A 194 -4.71 -5.05 14.56
CA LEU A 194 -3.26 -4.86 14.57
C LEU A 194 -2.76 -3.83 13.54
N GLY A 195 -3.50 -3.62 12.44
CA GLY A 195 -3.09 -2.73 11.34
C GLY A 195 -2.72 -1.31 11.78
N PRO A 196 -3.58 -0.60 12.54
CA PRO A 196 -3.31 0.78 12.96
C PRO A 196 -2.11 0.95 13.89
N ASP A 197 -1.78 -0.07 14.69
CA ASP A 197 -0.61 -0.07 15.57
C ASP A 197 0.06 -1.44 15.55
N GLY A 198 1.12 -1.54 14.75
CA GLY A 198 1.90 -2.75 14.57
C GLY A 198 2.68 -3.19 15.82
N ARG A 199 2.68 -2.41 16.90
CA ARG A 199 3.32 -2.75 18.18
C ARG A 199 2.33 -3.13 19.30
N ARG A 200 1.02 -3.22 19.01
CA ARG A 200 0.05 -3.72 19.99
C ARG A 200 0.50 -5.04 20.62
N SER A 201 0.30 -5.14 21.94
CA SER A 201 0.66 -6.33 22.69
C SER A 201 -0.28 -7.48 22.33
N TYR A 202 0.22 -8.71 22.42
CA TYR A 202 -0.63 -9.88 22.22
C TYR A 202 -1.70 -10.03 23.30
N ALA A 203 -1.46 -9.50 24.50
CA ALA A 203 -2.44 -9.40 25.58
C ALA A 203 -3.63 -8.50 25.18
N ASP A 204 -3.38 -7.32 24.63
CA ASP A 204 -4.45 -6.40 24.20
C ASP A 204 -5.28 -7.01 23.06
N LEU A 205 -4.61 -7.65 22.09
CA LEU A 205 -5.26 -8.32 20.98
C LEU A 205 -6.03 -9.56 21.44
N SER A 206 -5.51 -10.29 22.42
CA SER A 206 -6.16 -11.45 23.04
C SER A 206 -7.50 -11.04 23.66
N HIS A 207 -7.50 -9.97 24.46
CA HIS A 207 -8.70 -9.44 25.09
C HIS A 207 -9.73 -8.95 24.06
N GLU A 208 -9.31 -8.22 23.02
CA GLU A 208 -10.22 -7.71 21.98
C GLU A 208 -10.82 -8.82 21.10
N LEU A 209 -10.02 -9.83 20.74
CA LEU A 209 -10.40 -10.86 19.78
C LEU A 209 -11.00 -12.11 20.42
N GLY A 210 -10.96 -12.23 21.75
CA GLY A 210 -11.42 -13.43 22.48
C GLY A 210 -10.56 -14.67 22.21
N LEU A 211 -9.26 -14.47 21.94
CA LEU A 211 -8.28 -15.54 21.73
C LEU A 211 -7.33 -15.61 22.93
N SER A 212 -6.60 -16.71 23.11
CA SER A 212 -5.43 -16.71 24.00
C SER A 212 -4.25 -15.96 23.37
N GLU A 213 -3.36 -15.38 24.17
CA GLU A 213 -2.14 -14.73 23.68
C GLU A 213 -1.31 -15.65 22.78
N THR A 214 -1.19 -16.93 23.15
CA THR A 214 -0.50 -17.95 22.34
C THR A 214 -1.17 -18.15 20.98
N ALA A 215 -2.50 -18.10 20.91
CA ALA A 215 -3.24 -18.21 19.65
C ALA A 215 -3.04 -16.96 18.77
N VAL A 216 -3.03 -15.76 19.35
CA VAL A 216 -2.69 -14.52 18.64
C VAL A 216 -1.28 -14.59 18.08
N ALA A 217 -0.29 -14.92 18.92
CA ALA A 217 1.11 -15.03 18.53
C ALA A 217 1.30 -16.03 17.38
N ARG A 218 0.67 -17.21 17.47
CA ARG A 218 0.72 -18.22 16.42
C ARG A 218 0.18 -17.70 15.08
N ARG A 219 -0.93 -16.97 15.08
CA ARG A 219 -1.53 -16.39 13.86
C ARG A 219 -0.64 -15.31 13.25
N VAL A 220 -0.16 -14.37 14.06
CA VAL A 220 0.76 -13.31 13.61
C VAL A 220 2.03 -13.92 12.99
N ASN A 221 2.63 -14.90 13.65
CA ASN A 221 3.83 -15.58 13.16
C ASN A 221 3.54 -16.34 11.85
N ALA A 222 2.41 -17.03 11.74
CA ALA A 222 2.02 -17.73 10.51
C ALA A 222 1.81 -16.77 9.34
N LEU A 223 1.15 -15.63 9.57
CA LEU A 223 0.95 -14.60 8.54
C LEU A 223 2.27 -13.95 8.11
N THR A 224 3.17 -13.71 9.06
CA THR A 224 4.50 -13.14 8.78
C THR A 224 5.36 -14.14 8.00
N ALA A 225 5.43 -15.40 8.42
CA ALA A 225 6.17 -16.46 7.74
C ALA A 225 5.62 -16.76 6.33
N ALA A 226 4.32 -16.55 6.11
CA ALA A 226 3.69 -16.67 4.79
C ALA A 226 3.84 -15.41 3.92
N HIS A 227 4.60 -14.40 4.36
CA HIS A 227 4.77 -13.11 3.68
C HIS A 227 3.44 -12.37 3.43
N ARG A 228 2.43 -12.63 4.27
CA ARG A 228 1.11 -12.00 4.20
C ARG A 228 0.97 -10.80 5.11
N LEU A 229 1.81 -10.70 6.11
CA LEU A 229 1.84 -9.61 7.08
C LEU A 229 3.27 -9.15 7.27
N TYR A 230 3.47 -7.84 7.16
CA TYR A 230 4.73 -7.19 7.47
C TYR A 230 4.49 -6.20 8.61
N PHE A 231 5.51 -6.00 9.43
CA PHE A 231 5.55 -4.84 10.31
C PHE A 231 6.42 -3.79 9.64
N VAL A 232 6.00 -2.54 9.75
CA VAL A 232 6.57 -1.45 8.96
C VAL A 232 6.66 -0.22 9.83
N ALA A 233 7.84 0.41 9.90
CA ALA A 233 8.03 1.71 10.54
C ALA A 233 8.22 2.79 9.47
N MET A 234 7.23 3.65 9.32
CA MET A 234 7.26 4.76 8.37
C MET A 234 7.65 6.05 9.07
N VAL A 235 8.45 6.85 8.37
CA VAL A 235 8.84 8.18 8.80
C VAL A 235 8.51 9.18 7.72
N ASP A 236 8.07 10.36 8.15
CA ASP A 236 7.86 11.50 7.29
C ASP A 236 9.20 11.96 6.67
N PRO A 237 9.37 11.90 5.33
CA PRO A 237 10.59 12.35 4.68
C PRO A 237 11.00 13.79 5.02
N ALA A 238 10.03 14.68 5.22
CA ALA A 238 10.30 16.07 5.58
C ALA A 238 11.01 16.17 6.94
N ALA A 239 10.74 15.24 7.87
CA ALA A 239 11.45 15.18 9.15
C ALA A 239 12.93 14.78 9.01
N LEU A 240 13.30 14.16 7.88
CA LEU A 240 14.68 13.80 7.51
C LEU A 240 15.32 14.84 6.57
N GLY A 241 14.62 15.92 6.25
CA GLY A 241 15.10 17.01 5.39
C GLY A 241 14.92 16.75 3.89
N PHE A 242 14.01 15.84 3.50
CA PHE A 242 13.57 15.67 2.12
C PHE A 242 12.25 16.43 1.94
N GLU A 243 12.33 17.62 1.36
CA GLU A 243 11.18 18.52 1.21
C GLU A 243 10.58 18.46 -0.19
N PHE A 244 11.17 17.70 -1.11
CA PHE A 244 10.74 17.61 -2.50
C PHE A 244 10.40 16.15 -2.87
N GLU A 245 9.14 15.85 -3.12
CA GLU A 245 8.66 14.51 -3.48
C GLU A 245 8.09 14.53 -4.91
N VAL A 246 8.40 13.51 -5.70
CA VAL A 246 7.94 13.39 -7.09
C VAL A 246 7.44 11.98 -7.40
N MET A 247 6.44 11.91 -8.25
CA MET A 247 6.06 10.70 -8.97
C MET A 247 6.67 10.76 -10.37
N LEU A 248 7.50 9.80 -10.72
CA LEU A 248 8.08 9.62 -12.04
C LEU A 248 7.32 8.51 -12.78
N HIS A 249 6.96 8.80 -14.01
CA HIS A 249 6.35 7.89 -14.96
C HIS A 249 7.36 7.63 -16.07
N ILE A 250 7.95 6.44 -16.08
CA ILE A 250 9.10 6.13 -16.93
C ILE A 250 8.69 5.11 -17.99
N ARG A 251 8.99 5.44 -19.25
CA ARG A 251 8.97 4.47 -20.35
C ARG A 251 10.35 3.90 -20.59
N VAL A 252 10.43 2.60 -20.78
CA VAL A 252 11.70 1.87 -20.92
C VAL A 252 11.69 0.91 -22.10
N GLU A 253 12.86 0.43 -22.48
CA GLU A 253 12.98 -0.76 -23.32
C GLU A 253 12.47 -1.96 -22.54
N LEU A 254 11.42 -2.64 -23.06
CA LEU A 254 10.78 -3.77 -22.39
C LEU A 254 11.78 -4.87 -21.97
N ALA A 255 12.79 -5.15 -22.79
CA ALA A 255 13.83 -6.14 -22.50
C ALA A 255 14.72 -5.76 -21.29
N ARG A 256 14.72 -4.50 -20.86
CA ARG A 256 15.50 -3.97 -19.74
C ARG A 256 14.64 -3.57 -18.54
N LEU A 257 13.32 -3.66 -18.64
CA LEU A 257 12.38 -3.18 -17.62
C LEU A 257 12.75 -3.64 -16.22
N GLU A 258 12.96 -4.95 -16.04
CA GLU A 258 13.30 -5.51 -14.73
C GLU A 258 14.66 -5.02 -14.22
N SER A 259 15.68 -4.99 -15.08
CA SER A 259 17.01 -4.49 -14.69
C SER A 259 17.01 -3.01 -14.31
N ILE A 260 16.22 -2.19 -15.00
CA ILE A 260 16.08 -0.76 -14.71
C ILE A 260 15.31 -0.58 -13.41
N ALA A 261 14.22 -1.34 -13.21
CA ALA A 261 13.43 -1.27 -11.99
C ALA A 261 14.24 -1.66 -10.75
N LEU A 262 15.07 -2.70 -10.83
CA LEU A 262 15.98 -3.11 -9.76
C LEU A 262 17.08 -2.06 -9.51
N ALA A 263 17.65 -1.47 -10.56
CA ALA A 263 18.63 -0.40 -10.42
C ALA A 263 18.05 0.84 -9.71
N LEU A 264 16.83 1.23 -10.09
CA LEU A 264 16.09 2.31 -9.43
C LEU A 264 15.75 1.96 -7.97
N ALA A 265 15.32 0.72 -7.71
CA ALA A 265 14.98 0.27 -6.36
C ALA A 265 16.17 0.34 -5.40
N ALA A 266 17.39 0.15 -5.90
CA ALA A 266 18.62 0.27 -5.11
C ALA A 266 19.00 1.72 -4.74
N MET A 267 18.39 2.73 -5.37
CA MET A 267 18.70 4.14 -5.10
C MET A 267 18.03 4.62 -3.82
N THR A 268 18.76 5.44 -3.06
CA THR A 268 18.32 5.95 -1.76
C THR A 268 17.20 6.98 -1.89
N GLU A 269 17.22 7.78 -2.96
CA GLU A 269 16.21 8.77 -3.31
C GLU A 269 14.88 8.11 -3.69
N VAL A 270 14.92 6.88 -4.20
CA VAL A 270 13.75 6.15 -4.68
C VAL A 270 13.06 5.44 -3.52
N ARG A 271 11.78 5.74 -3.29
CA ARG A 271 10.98 5.12 -2.22
C ARG A 271 10.06 4.02 -2.70
N TYR A 272 9.62 4.06 -3.95
CA TYR A 272 8.71 3.08 -4.51
C TYR A 272 9.06 2.85 -5.96
N VAL A 273 8.99 1.60 -6.39
CA VAL A 273 9.12 1.22 -7.80
C VAL A 273 8.14 0.12 -8.09
N SER A 274 7.33 0.31 -9.14
CA SER A 274 6.50 -0.76 -9.68
C SER A 274 6.44 -0.75 -11.19
N ALA A 275 6.40 -1.93 -11.79
CA ALA A 275 5.93 -2.09 -13.15
C ALA A 275 4.42 -1.95 -13.20
N THR A 276 3.91 -1.20 -14.16
CA THR A 276 2.48 -0.94 -14.32
C THR A 276 2.00 -1.31 -15.72
N THR A 277 0.69 -1.48 -15.88
CA THR A 277 0.02 -1.39 -17.18
C THR A 277 -0.31 0.08 -17.42
N GLY A 278 -0.16 0.61 -18.63
CA GLY A 278 -0.64 1.95 -18.95
C GLY A 278 0.32 2.69 -19.88
N ASP A 279 0.28 4.03 -19.86
CA ASP A 279 1.19 4.81 -20.71
C ASP A 279 2.58 4.99 -20.10
N SER A 280 2.86 4.43 -18.93
CA SER A 280 4.21 4.29 -18.37
C SER A 280 4.49 2.83 -18.04
N ASP A 281 5.75 2.40 -18.18
CA ASP A 281 6.17 1.03 -17.88
C ASP A 281 6.53 0.89 -16.40
N LEU A 282 7.05 1.96 -15.80
CA LEU A 282 7.40 2.05 -14.39
C LEU A 282 6.79 3.31 -13.76
N ALA A 283 6.14 3.13 -12.61
CA ALA A 283 5.78 4.20 -11.69
C ALA A 283 6.77 4.22 -10.51
N VAL A 284 7.36 5.38 -10.26
CA VAL A 284 8.45 5.54 -9.29
C VAL A 284 8.17 6.73 -8.38
N ASP A 285 8.18 6.51 -7.08
CA ASP A 285 8.11 7.59 -6.09
C ASP A 285 9.53 7.89 -5.63
N ALA A 286 9.96 9.15 -5.73
CA ALA A 286 11.29 9.58 -5.35
C ALA A 286 11.25 10.89 -4.54
N ILE A 287 12.25 11.09 -3.70
CA ILE A 287 12.36 12.25 -2.82
C ILE A 287 13.75 12.85 -2.81
N PHE A 288 13.79 14.17 -2.63
CA PHE A 288 14.99 15.00 -2.74
C PHE A 288 14.94 16.09 -1.66
N ARG A 289 16.09 16.69 -1.34
CA ARG A 289 16.13 17.80 -0.39
C ARG A 289 15.54 19.06 -0.99
N ASP A 290 15.84 19.29 -2.26
CA ASP A 290 15.38 20.44 -3.03
C ASP A 290 15.29 20.13 -4.54
N ALA A 291 14.93 21.14 -5.33
CA ALA A 291 14.81 21.01 -6.77
C ALA A 291 16.15 20.84 -7.50
N ASN A 292 17.28 21.25 -6.90
CA ASN A 292 18.60 21.06 -7.48
C ASN A 292 19.02 19.59 -7.40
N ASP A 293 18.79 18.96 -6.25
CA ASP A 293 18.98 17.50 -6.08
C ASP A 293 18.17 16.70 -7.10
N LEU A 294 16.91 17.09 -7.35
CA LEU A 294 16.09 16.49 -8.40
C LEU A 294 16.71 16.68 -9.79
N TYR A 295 17.16 17.90 -10.12
CA TYR A 295 17.78 18.20 -11.42
C TYR A 295 19.03 17.34 -11.66
N GLU A 296 19.88 17.21 -10.65
CA GLU A 296 21.06 16.35 -10.67
C GLU A 296 20.68 14.88 -10.87
N PHE A 297 19.68 14.38 -10.14
CA PHE A 297 19.19 13.01 -10.30
C PHE A 297 18.67 12.76 -11.73
N MET A 298 17.91 13.68 -12.30
CA MET A 298 17.40 13.53 -13.67
C MET A 298 18.52 13.52 -14.71
N THR A 299 19.47 14.44 -14.61
CA THR A 299 20.49 14.69 -15.64
C THR A 299 21.73 13.81 -15.54
N HIS A 300 22.10 13.39 -14.32
CA HIS A 300 23.30 12.59 -14.08
C HIS A 300 23.01 11.14 -13.69
N THR A 301 21.81 10.85 -13.17
CA THR A 301 21.42 9.47 -12.81
C THR A 301 20.48 8.88 -13.84
N LEU A 302 19.24 9.37 -13.96
CA LEU A 302 18.23 8.79 -14.85
C LEU A 302 18.65 8.80 -16.32
N ALA A 303 19.18 9.94 -16.80
CA ALA A 303 19.62 10.08 -18.20
C ALA A 303 20.75 9.11 -18.60
N ARG A 304 21.46 8.53 -17.62
CA ARG A 304 22.55 7.58 -17.86
C ARG A 304 22.10 6.12 -17.82
N ILE A 305 20.86 5.83 -17.41
CA ILE A 305 20.34 4.47 -17.34
C ILE A 305 20.02 3.98 -18.76
N PRO A 306 20.74 2.98 -19.30
CA PRO A 306 20.49 2.50 -20.65
C PRO A 306 19.09 1.89 -20.77
N GLY A 307 18.34 2.34 -21.78
CA GLY A 307 17.00 1.87 -22.07
C GLY A 307 15.87 2.70 -21.48
N VAL A 308 16.16 3.77 -20.71
CA VAL A 308 15.15 4.79 -20.39
C VAL A 308 14.85 5.60 -21.66
N ARG A 309 13.57 5.70 -22.03
CA ARG A 309 13.11 6.37 -23.26
C ARG A 309 12.46 7.71 -22.99
N GLU A 310 11.64 7.76 -21.96
CA GLU A 310 10.88 8.95 -21.58
C GLU A 310 10.69 8.96 -20.06
N VAL A 311 10.80 10.13 -19.47
CA VAL A 311 10.53 10.37 -18.05
C VAL A 311 9.56 11.54 -17.99
N GLU A 312 8.38 11.28 -17.47
CA GLU A 312 7.44 12.31 -17.06
C GLU A 312 7.45 12.40 -15.53
N LEU A 313 7.28 13.61 -15.00
CA LEU A 313 7.32 13.84 -13.56
C LEU A 313 6.14 14.70 -13.11
N ASP A 314 5.57 14.32 -11.98
CA ASP A 314 4.57 15.08 -11.26
C ASP A 314 5.12 15.37 -9.85
N VAL A 315 5.23 16.64 -9.45
CA VAL A 315 5.68 16.99 -8.08
C VAL A 315 4.53 16.79 -7.10
N VAL A 316 4.76 16.05 -6.02
CA VAL A 316 3.79 15.88 -4.94
C VAL A 316 3.73 17.17 -4.12
N LEU A 317 2.58 17.84 -4.17
CA LEU A 317 2.31 19.05 -3.40
C LEU A 317 1.94 18.73 -1.95
N GLU A 318 1.11 17.70 -1.78
CA GLU A 318 0.58 17.30 -0.49
C GLU A 318 0.17 15.83 -0.55
N SER A 319 0.44 15.06 0.51
CA SER A 319 -0.11 13.71 0.69
C SER A 319 -1.24 13.74 1.69
N ILE A 320 -2.45 13.45 1.22
CA ILE A 320 -3.67 13.46 2.04
C ILE A 320 -3.86 12.14 2.80
N LYS A 321 -3.48 11.01 2.19
CA LYS A 321 -3.57 9.68 2.82
C LYS A 321 -2.35 8.82 2.52
N ARG A 322 -1.84 8.13 3.55
CA ARG A 322 -0.74 7.16 3.50
C ARG A 322 -1.01 6.01 4.48
N GLU A 323 -2.00 5.16 4.18
CA GLU A 323 -2.53 4.18 5.14
C GLU A 323 -2.40 2.73 4.66
N TYR A 324 -2.10 1.82 5.59
CA TYR A 324 -2.01 0.36 5.39
C TYR A 324 -3.07 -0.39 6.22
N ARG A 325 -4.28 0.15 6.29
CA ARG A 325 -5.38 -0.41 7.10
C ARG A 325 -6.11 -1.51 6.35
N TYR A 326 -6.42 -2.61 7.03
CA TYR A 326 -7.18 -3.73 6.48
C TYR A 326 -8.08 -4.35 7.57
N PRO A 327 -9.19 -5.02 7.22
CA PRO A 327 -9.73 -5.19 5.87
C PRO A 327 -10.24 -3.87 5.30
N LEU A 328 -10.02 -3.66 4.01
CA LEU A 328 -10.59 -2.51 3.28
C LEU A 328 -12.11 -2.63 3.12
N PHE A 329 -12.65 -3.83 3.36
CA PHE A 329 -14.07 -4.13 3.28
C PHE A 329 -14.52 -4.66 4.65
N SER A 330 -15.12 -3.78 5.46
CA SER A 330 -15.65 -4.18 6.76
C SER A 330 -16.80 -5.16 6.60
N ALA A 331 -16.71 -6.34 7.20
CA ALA A 331 -17.84 -7.25 7.38
C ALA A 331 -18.79 -6.67 8.45
N GLY A 332 -19.61 -5.67 8.10
CA GLY A 332 -20.65 -5.15 8.98
C GLY A 332 -20.98 -3.65 8.92
N ALA A 333 -20.33 -2.83 8.09
CA ALA A 333 -20.82 -1.47 7.86
C ALA A 333 -22.10 -1.50 7.01
N PRO A 334 -23.14 -0.71 7.33
CA PRO A 334 -24.42 -0.76 6.64
C PRO A 334 -24.23 -0.51 5.15
N THR A 335 -24.58 -1.57 4.43
CA THR A 335 -24.65 -1.76 2.99
C THR A 335 -25.60 -0.76 2.33
N SER A 336 -25.21 0.49 2.18
CA SER A 336 -25.71 1.27 1.04
C SER A 336 -24.73 1.06 -0.12
N ALA A 337 -25.07 0.10 -0.99
CA ALA A 337 -24.49 -0.07 -2.34
C ALA A 337 -23.02 -0.57 -2.46
N HIS A 338 -22.68 -1.75 -1.94
CA HIS A 338 -21.42 -2.42 -2.31
C HIS A 338 -21.60 -3.80 -2.99
N PRO A 339 -21.62 -3.88 -4.33
CA PRO A 339 -21.80 -5.11 -5.11
C PRO A 339 -20.78 -6.26 -4.92
N LEU A 340 -19.72 -6.09 -4.11
CA LEU A 340 -18.72 -7.15 -3.90
C LEU A 340 -19.11 -8.19 -2.83
N ALA A 341 -19.97 -7.84 -1.87
CA ALA A 341 -20.47 -8.80 -0.90
C ALA A 341 -21.42 -9.82 -1.56
N LEU A 342 -22.18 -9.39 -2.58
CA LEU A 342 -23.08 -10.25 -3.35
C LEU A 342 -22.31 -11.23 -4.27
N ALA A 343 -21.20 -10.82 -4.88
CA ALA A 343 -20.43 -11.68 -5.76
C ALA A 343 -19.65 -12.78 -5.01
N ALA A 344 -19.11 -12.48 -3.83
CA ALA A 344 -18.44 -13.49 -2.99
C ALA A 344 -19.44 -14.49 -2.37
N ALA A 345 -20.61 -14.03 -1.92
CA ALA A 345 -21.64 -14.89 -1.35
C ALA A 345 -22.45 -15.70 -2.39
N ALA A 346 -22.47 -15.28 -3.65
CA ALA A 346 -23.08 -16.03 -4.75
C ALA A 346 -22.14 -17.17 -5.24
N ARG A 347 -20.84 -16.90 -5.36
CA ARG A 347 -19.84 -17.89 -5.79
C ARG A 347 -19.64 -19.04 -4.80
N MET A 348 -19.98 -18.87 -3.53
CA MET A 348 -19.94 -19.93 -2.50
C MET A 348 -21.22 -20.78 -2.46
N ARG A 349 -22.36 -20.28 -2.97
CA ARG A 349 -23.61 -21.05 -3.01
C ARG A 349 -23.72 -21.97 -4.23
N ASP A 350 -23.11 -21.58 -5.34
CA ASP A 350 -23.15 -22.37 -6.58
C ASP A 350 -22.09 -23.50 -6.62
N ALA A 351 -21.18 -23.57 -5.65
CA ALA A 351 -20.12 -24.58 -5.58
C ALA A 351 -20.46 -25.80 -4.69
N GLU A 352 -21.65 -25.83 -4.07
CA GLU A 352 -22.04 -26.88 -3.10
C GLU A 352 -23.35 -27.61 -3.43
N ALA A 353 -23.83 -27.54 -4.68
CA ALA A 353 -24.90 -28.43 -5.15
C ALA A 353 -24.30 -29.66 -5.87
N PRO A 354 -24.35 -30.88 -5.27
CA PRO A 354 -23.95 -32.08 -5.99
C PRO A 354 -24.95 -32.37 -7.12
N HIS A 355 -24.42 -32.43 -8.34
CA HIS A 355 -25.09 -32.99 -9.51
C HIS A 355 -25.46 -34.46 -9.22
N VAL A 356 -26.72 -34.72 -8.89
CA VAL A 356 -27.29 -36.06 -8.98
C VAL A 356 -27.64 -36.30 -10.44
N ASP A 357 -26.90 -37.22 -11.04
CA ASP A 357 -27.09 -37.72 -12.39
C ASP A 357 -28.39 -38.54 -12.46
N VAL A 358 -29.35 -38.09 -13.27
CA VAL A 358 -30.54 -38.89 -13.64
C VAL A 358 -30.68 -38.88 -15.15
N THR A 359 -30.12 -39.90 -15.79
CA THR A 359 -30.41 -40.23 -17.20
C THR A 359 -31.87 -40.64 -17.40
N PRO A 360 -32.45 -40.39 -18.60
CA PRO A 360 -33.90 -40.40 -18.81
C PRO A 360 -34.43 -41.77 -19.26
N SER A 361 -35.65 -42.13 -18.84
CA SER A 361 -36.42 -43.21 -19.46
C SER A 361 -37.68 -42.67 -20.13
N ARG A 362 -37.87 -43.10 -21.39
CA ARG A 362 -38.94 -42.72 -22.32
C ARG A 362 -40.31 -43.21 -21.84
N THR A 363 -41.33 -42.35 -21.89
CA THR A 363 -42.70 -42.80 -22.25
C THR A 363 -43.59 -41.68 -22.80
N LYS A 364 -43.88 -41.79 -24.10
CA LYS A 364 -45.09 -41.48 -24.88
C LYS A 364 -46.24 -40.66 -24.23
N LYS A 365 -46.58 -39.57 -24.96
CA LYS A 365 -47.89 -39.32 -25.64
C LYS A 365 -49.15 -39.13 -24.76
N LYS A 366 -49.69 -37.90 -24.71
CA LYS A 366 -50.93 -37.51 -25.44
C LYS A 366 -51.35 -36.07 -25.17
N SER A 367 -51.78 -35.45 -26.27
CA SER A 367 -52.41 -34.15 -26.45
C SER A 367 -53.70 -33.96 -25.66
N LYS A 368 -53.96 -32.73 -25.20
CA LYS A 368 -55.31 -32.15 -25.15
C LYS A 368 -55.25 -30.65 -25.38
N THR A 369 -55.73 -30.27 -26.56
CA THR A 369 -56.17 -28.95 -27.01
C THR A 369 -57.42 -28.55 -26.23
N THR A 370 -57.50 -27.31 -25.76
CA THR A 370 -58.77 -26.69 -25.34
C THR A 370 -58.86 -25.31 -25.95
N THR A 371 -59.75 -25.15 -26.92
CA THR A 371 -60.18 -23.90 -27.52
C THR A 371 -61.35 -23.37 -26.67
N GLY A 372 -61.29 -22.09 -26.26
CA GLY A 372 -62.45 -21.38 -25.71
C GLY A 372 -63.27 -20.74 -26.82
N HIS A 373 -64.59 -20.81 -26.68
CA HIS A 373 -65.56 -19.94 -27.36
C HIS A 373 -65.71 -18.63 -26.61
#